data_AF-A0AAU9AQY9-F1
#
_entry.id   AF-A0AAU9AQY9-F1
#
_cell.length_a   1.000
_cell.length_b   1.000
_cell.length_c   1.000
_cell.angle_alpha   90.00
_cell.angle_beta   90.00
_cell.angle_gamma   90.00
#
_symmetry.space_group_name_H-M   'P 1'
#
loop_
_entity.id
_entity.type
_entity.pdbx_description
1 polymer ?
#
loop_
_entity_poly.entity_id
_entity_poly.type
_entity_poly.pdbx_seq_one_letter_code
_entity_poly.pdbx_strand_id
1 'polypeptide(L)'
;MRAAPATPLLLLAVLALGACSTTGLPASFADPVENAQASTTLYDFEFRCAYANGDFFRISGETRWIDDADGYRSRIVRLSKGRKAVAQHWIEEINKRIPDGAYQERPWVVCSGGGAEIELRFMDRSNGTVAGLPRVMFTLHSDGTLEFRD
;
A
#
# COMPACT_ATOMS: atom_id res chain seq x y z
N MET A 1 41.62 -47.06 17.59
CA MET A 1 42.09 -45.68 17.33
C MET A 1 41.01 -44.94 16.55
N ARG A 2 40.36 -43.94 17.16
CA ARG A 2 39.96 -42.64 16.58
C ARG A 2 39.05 -41.92 17.59
N ALA A 3 39.54 -40.78 18.05
CA ALA A 3 38.92 -39.89 19.01
C ALA A 3 37.80 -39.07 18.36
N ALA A 4 36.77 -38.76 19.15
CA ALA A 4 35.81 -37.71 18.83
C ALA A 4 36.46 -36.33 19.07
N PRO A 5 36.35 -35.37 18.15
CA PRO A 5 36.62 -33.98 18.47
C PRO A 5 35.34 -33.28 18.92
N ALA A 6 35.41 -32.69 20.11
CA ALA A 6 34.50 -31.68 20.60
C ALA A 6 34.69 -30.38 19.81
N THR A 7 33.60 -29.76 19.37
CA THR A 7 33.63 -28.41 18.77
C THR A 7 33.23 -27.40 19.85
N PRO A 8 34.13 -26.47 20.24
CA PRO A 8 33.85 -25.46 21.27
C PRO A 8 33.21 -24.19 20.69
N LEU A 9 32.76 -23.36 21.63
CA LEU A 9 31.94 -22.16 21.55
C LEU A 9 32.48 -21.01 20.65
N LEU A 10 31.51 -20.34 20.01
CA LEU A 10 31.19 -18.89 19.99
C LEU A 10 32.22 -17.82 20.39
N LEU A 11 32.04 -16.65 19.74
CA LEU A 11 32.51 -15.26 20.01
C LEU A 11 33.52 -14.78 18.93
N LEU A 12 33.53 -13.53 18.43
CA LEU A 12 33.03 -12.25 18.92
C LEU A 12 32.98 -11.25 17.73
N ALA A 13 32.05 -10.30 17.79
CA ALA A 13 31.92 -9.18 16.87
C ALA A 13 33.08 -8.16 17.00
N VAL A 14 33.45 -7.50 15.88
CA VAL A 14 34.29 -6.29 15.90
C VAL A 14 33.63 -5.20 15.08
N LEU A 15 33.40 -4.07 15.77
CA LEU A 15 32.84 -2.82 15.28
C LEU A 15 33.74 -2.18 14.21
N ALA A 16 33.15 -1.75 13.10
CA ALA A 16 33.76 -0.77 12.21
C ALA A 16 33.08 0.60 12.47
N LEU A 17 33.73 1.44 13.27
CA LEU A 17 33.40 2.87 13.39
C LEU A 17 33.99 3.60 12.17
N GLY A 18 33.15 3.90 11.18
CA GLY A 18 33.46 4.83 10.10
C GLY A 18 32.91 6.22 10.42
N ALA A 19 33.80 7.19 10.53
CA ALA A 19 33.49 8.60 10.75
C ALA A 19 32.77 9.23 9.55
N CYS A 20 31.79 10.09 9.81
CA CYS A 20 31.37 11.12 8.86
C CYS A 20 31.20 12.44 9.60
N SER A 21 32.18 13.33 9.43
CA SER A 21 32.10 14.73 9.82
C SER A 21 31.28 15.51 8.80
N THR A 22 30.32 16.32 9.27
CA THR A 22 29.86 17.49 8.52
C THR A 22 29.58 18.63 9.50
N THR A 23 30.29 19.72 9.25
CA THR A 23 30.17 21.04 9.88
C THR A 23 29.04 21.83 9.22
N GLY A 24 28.16 22.40 10.04
CA GLY A 24 27.59 23.74 9.84
C GLY A 24 26.40 23.88 8.89
N LEU A 25 25.23 24.18 9.47
CA LEU A 25 24.27 25.18 8.99
C LEU A 25 23.56 25.77 10.22
N PRO A 26 23.25 27.07 10.26
CA PRO A 26 22.53 27.66 11.39
C PRO A 26 21.14 27.04 11.51
N ALA A 27 20.71 26.77 12.74
CA ALA A 27 19.32 26.45 13.03
C ALA A 27 18.47 27.67 12.68
N SER A 28 17.94 27.71 11.45
CA SER A 28 16.81 28.55 11.12
C SER A 28 15.62 27.94 11.84
N PHE A 29 15.31 28.47 13.01
CA PHE A 29 13.98 28.40 13.57
C PHE A 29 13.10 29.30 12.71
N ALA A 30 12.80 28.86 11.50
CA ALA A 30 11.55 29.23 10.89
C ALA A 30 10.51 28.44 11.68
N ASP A 31 9.63 29.15 12.40
CA ASP A 31 8.37 28.57 12.83
C ASP A 31 7.81 27.78 11.64
N PRO A 32 7.34 26.54 11.82
CA PRO A 32 6.69 25.85 10.72
C PRO A 32 5.55 26.75 10.29
N VAL A 33 5.72 27.37 9.12
CA VAL A 33 4.60 28.04 8.45
C VAL A 33 3.63 26.90 8.24
N GLU A 34 2.54 26.95 9.00
CA GLU A 34 1.35 26.14 8.83
C GLU A 34 0.71 26.57 7.49
N ASN A 35 1.43 26.32 6.40
CA ASN A 35 0.89 26.27 5.08
C ASN A 35 0.08 24.98 5.08
N ALA A 36 -1.20 25.11 5.45
CA ALA A 36 -2.26 24.17 5.14
C ALA A 36 -2.44 24.07 3.60
N GLN A 37 -1.36 23.77 2.87
CA GLN A 37 -1.44 23.42 1.47
C GLN A 37 -2.03 22.02 1.39
N ALA A 38 -3.08 21.90 0.59
CA ALA A 38 -3.65 20.61 0.21
C ALA A 38 -2.54 19.69 -0.29
N SER A 39 -2.15 18.70 0.51
CA SER A 39 -1.17 17.72 0.07
C SER A 39 -1.91 16.70 -0.79
N THR A 40 -1.69 16.78 -2.10
CA THR A 40 -2.20 15.77 -3.04
C THR A 40 -1.10 14.76 -3.31
N THR A 41 -1.30 13.53 -2.86
CA THR A 41 -0.35 12.44 -3.08
C THR A 41 -0.96 11.43 -4.05
N LEU A 42 -0.22 11.08 -5.09
CA LEU A 42 -0.53 9.96 -5.97
C LEU A 42 0.34 8.77 -5.59
N TYR A 43 -0.29 7.61 -5.45
CA TYR A 43 0.38 6.36 -5.16
C TYR A 43 -0.08 5.26 -6.12
N ASP A 44 0.88 4.58 -6.73
CA ASP A 44 0.65 3.45 -7.60
C ASP A 44 0.87 2.12 -6.87
N PHE A 45 -0.01 1.15 -7.13
CA PHE A 45 0.19 -0.24 -6.73
C PHE A 45 0.21 -1.18 -7.93
N GLU A 46 1.03 -2.23 -7.84
CA GLU A 46 1.07 -3.32 -8.81
C GLU A 46 1.24 -4.67 -8.07
N PHE A 47 0.48 -5.68 -8.52
CA PHE A 47 0.51 -7.05 -8.03
C PHE A 47 0.57 -8.01 -9.21
N ARG A 48 1.44 -9.01 -9.12
CA ARG A 48 1.54 -10.10 -10.10
C ARG A 48 0.63 -11.24 -9.71
N CYS A 49 -0.35 -11.57 -10.55
CA CYS A 49 -1.30 -12.65 -10.36
C CYS A 49 -1.05 -13.80 -11.34
N ALA A 50 -1.19 -15.03 -10.87
CA ALA A 50 -1.10 -16.23 -11.71
C ALA A 50 -2.48 -16.64 -12.25
N TYR A 51 -2.51 -17.10 -13.50
CA TYR A 51 -3.62 -17.85 -14.08
C TYR A 51 -3.51 -19.33 -13.70
N ALA A 52 -4.60 -20.09 -13.85
CA ALA A 52 -4.61 -21.52 -13.60
C ALA A 52 -3.68 -22.31 -14.54
N ASN A 53 -3.40 -21.78 -15.74
CA ASN A 53 -2.51 -22.38 -16.73
C ASN A 53 -1.00 -22.08 -16.50
N GLY A 54 -0.65 -21.36 -15.43
CA GLY A 54 0.73 -20.98 -15.11
C GLY A 54 1.21 -19.65 -15.72
N ASP A 55 0.42 -19.02 -16.59
CA ASP A 55 0.70 -17.66 -17.07
C ASP A 55 0.46 -16.62 -15.97
N PHE A 56 0.88 -15.38 -16.21
CA PHE A 56 0.68 -14.28 -15.26
C PHE A 56 -0.02 -13.07 -15.89
N PHE A 57 -0.76 -12.34 -15.06
CA PHE A 57 -1.27 -11.01 -15.35
C PHE A 57 -0.95 -10.07 -14.19
N ARG A 58 -1.14 -8.77 -14.42
CA ARG A 58 -0.93 -7.73 -13.40
C ARG A 58 -2.25 -7.15 -12.97
N ILE A 59 -2.42 -6.96 -11.67
CA ILE A 59 -3.43 -6.04 -11.13
C ILE A 59 -2.68 -4.78 -10.75
N SER A 60 -3.06 -3.64 -11.29
CA SER A 60 -2.45 -2.37 -10.95
C SER A 60 -3.47 -1.27 -10.84
N GLY A 61 -3.17 -0.27 -10.03
CA GLY A 61 -4.05 0.88 -9.86
C GLY A 61 -3.31 2.09 -9.31
N GLU A 62 -3.99 3.22 -9.40
CA GLU A 62 -3.52 4.52 -8.92
C GLU A 62 -4.54 5.00 -7.89
N THR A 63 -4.05 5.41 -6.72
CA THR A 63 -4.84 6.02 -5.66
C THR A 63 -4.37 7.44 -5.44
N ARG A 64 -5.33 8.37 -5.30
CA ARG A 64 -5.07 9.76 -4.96
C ARG A 64 -5.54 10.05 -3.56
N TRP A 65 -4.66 10.60 -2.74
CA TRP A 65 -4.95 11.13 -1.42
C TRP A 65 -4.92 12.64 -1.48
N ILE A 66 -5.89 13.27 -0.84
CA ILE A 66 -5.97 14.72 -0.66
C ILE A 66 -6.12 14.96 0.83
N ASP A 67 -5.19 15.67 1.43
CA ASP A 67 -5.28 16.12 2.82
C ASP A 67 -5.22 17.65 2.85
N ASP A 68 -6.36 18.28 3.11
CA ASP A 68 -6.56 19.73 3.09
C ASP A 68 -7.52 20.19 4.20
N ALA A 69 -7.90 21.47 4.18
CA ALA A 69 -8.81 22.05 5.17
C ALA A 69 -10.20 21.37 5.23
N ASP A 70 -10.64 20.74 4.13
CA ASP A 70 -11.88 19.97 4.06
C ASP A 70 -11.70 18.51 4.53
N GLY A 71 -10.50 18.16 5.01
CA GLY A 71 -10.14 16.88 5.58
C GLY A 71 -9.58 15.86 4.57
N TYR A 72 -9.21 14.70 5.08
CA TYR A 72 -8.59 13.64 4.29
C TYR A 72 -9.60 12.98 3.33
N ARG A 73 -9.20 12.76 2.08
CA ARG A 73 -9.98 12.04 1.06
C ARG A 73 -9.09 11.11 0.25
N SER A 74 -9.46 9.83 0.16
CA SER A 74 -8.83 8.86 -0.75
C SER A 74 -9.77 8.53 -1.91
N ARG A 75 -9.20 8.39 -3.12
CA ARG A 75 -9.93 7.95 -4.31
C ARG A 75 -9.07 7.02 -5.15
N ILE A 76 -9.63 5.91 -5.60
CA ILE A 76 -9.07 5.11 -6.68
C ILE A 76 -9.28 5.90 -7.98
N VAL A 77 -8.20 6.24 -8.67
CA VAL A 77 -8.22 6.99 -9.94
C VAL A 77 -8.21 6.04 -11.13
N ARG A 78 -7.46 4.94 -11.02
CA ARG A 78 -7.30 3.95 -12.08
C ARG A 78 -7.21 2.56 -11.46
N LEU A 79 -7.80 1.57 -12.13
CA LEU A 79 -7.58 0.16 -11.86
C LEU A 79 -7.48 -0.57 -13.19
N SER A 80 -6.57 -1.52 -13.30
CA SER A 80 -6.34 -2.31 -14.50
C SER A 80 -6.00 -3.76 -14.20
N LYS A 81 -6.42 -4.63 -15.12
CA LYS A 81 -6.08 -6.04 -15.18
C LYS A 81 -5.33 -6.33 -16.48
N GLY A 82 -4.05 -6.67 -16.36
CA GLY A 82 -3.13 -6.73 -17.47
C GLY A 82 -3.05 -5.38 -18.17
N ARG A 83 -3.37 -5.36 -19.47
CA ARG A 83 -3.42 -4.13 -20.28
C ARG A 83 -4.81 -3.48 -20.32
N LYS A 84 -5.84 -4.14 -19.76
CA LYS A 84 -7.23 -3.66 -19.82
C LYS A 84 -7.54 -2.82 -18.58
N ALA A 85 -7.97 -1.57 -18.81
CA ALA A 85 -8.51 -0.74 -17.74
C ALA A 85 -9.88 -1.27 -17.29
N VAL A 86 -10.14 -1.20 -15.99
CA VAL A 86 -11.47 -1.41 -15.43
C VAL A 86 -12.37 -0.25 -15.88
N ALA A 87 -13.63 -0.55 -16.20
CA ALA A 87 -14.57 0.46 -16.68
C ALA A 87 -14.80 1.56 -15.63
N GLN A 88 -14.92 2.81 -16.08
CA GLN A 88 -14.99 3.98 -15.20
C GLN A 88 -16.15 3.91 -14.18
N HIS A 89 -17.31 3.39 -14.58
CA HIS A 89 -18.45 3.24 -13.67
C HIS A 89 -18.12 2.33 -12.47
N TRP A 90 -17.27 1.31 -12.63
CA TRP A 90 -16.84 0.48 -11.50
C TRP A 90 -15.91 1.24 -10.56
N ILE A 91 -15.03 2.10 -11.09
CA ILE A 91 -14.20 2.98 -10.27
C ILE A 91 -15.06 3.93 -9.44
N GLU A 92 -16.12 4.49 -10.05
CA GLU A 92 -17.09 5.33 -9.34
C GLU A 92 -17.81 4.57 -8.23
N GLU A 93 -18.25 3.33 -8.48
CA GLU A 93 -18.91 2.49 -7.48
C GLU A 93 -17.98 2.12 -6.31
N ILE A 94 -16.69 1.85 -6.58
CA ILE A 94 -15.69 1.63 -5.52
C ILE A 94 -15.57 2.89 -4.66
N ASN A 95 -15.38 4.05 -5.30
CA ASN A 95 -15.16 5.30 -4.59
C ASN A 95 -16.36 5.74 -3.76
N LYS A 96 -17.60 5.47 -4.20
CA LYS A 96 -18.82 5.73 -3.40
C LYS A 96 -18.87 4.96 -2.08
N ARG A 97 -18.12 3.86 -1.97
CA ARG A 97 -18.06 3.00 -0.77
C ARG A 97 -16.87 3.32 0.13
N ILE A 98 -15.91 4.12 -0.34
CA ILE A 98 -14.82 4.61 0.49
C ILE A 98 -15.43 5.63 1.48
N PRO A 99 -15.27 5.43 2.79
CA PRO A 99 -15.79 6.37 3.78
C PRO A 99 -15.06 7.70 3.71
N ASP A 100 -15.79 8.78 3.96
CA ASP A 100 -15.22 10.11 4.08
C ASP A 100 -14.20 10.16 5.24
N GLY A 101 -13.06 10.85 5.03
CA GLY A 101 -12.02 10.94 6.04
C GLY A 101 -11.16 9.68 6.23
N ALA A 102 -11.47 8.56 5.58
CA ALA A 102 -10.78 7.29 5.81
C ALA A 102 -9.40 7.25 5.14
N TYR A 103 -8.34 7.12 5.95
CA TYR A 103 -6.97 7.03 5.47
C TYR A 103 -6.71 5.66 4.83
N GLN A 104 -6.59 5.60 3.52
CA GLN A 104 -6.43 4.33 2.83
C GLN A 104 -4.98 3.83 2.93
N GLU A 105 -4.79 2.55 3.22
CA GLU A 105 -3.48 1.88 3.14
C GLU A 105 -3.27 1.26 1.75
N ARG A 106 -2.13 0.57 1.56
CA ARG A 106 -1.94 -0.28 0.39
C ARG A 106 -3.04 -1.34 0.34
N PRO A 107 -3.73 -1.52 -0.80
CA PRO A 107 -4.78 -2.53 -0.92
C PRO A 107 -4.19 -3.93 -0.76
N TRP A 108 -4.99 -4.83 -0.19
CA TRP A 108 -4.67 -6.24 -0.12
C TRP A 108 -5.27 -6.97 -1.32
N VAL A 109 -4.49 -7.81 -1.99
CA VAL A 109 -4.90 -8.47 -3.24
C VAL A 109 -4.64 -9.97 -3.16
N VAL A 110 -5.69 -10.76 -3.38
CA VAL A 110 -5.64 -12.23 -3.45
C VAL A 110 -6.07 -12.66 -4.85
N CYS A 111 -5.15 -13.25 -5.61
CA CYS A 111 -5.42 -13.67 -6.98
C CYS A 111 -6.15 -15.03 -7.00
N SER A 112 -7.20 -15.18 -7.81
CA SER A 112 -7.92 -16.44 -7.97
C SER A 112 -8.55 -16.57 -9.36
N GLY A 113 -8.47 -17.76 -9.98
CA GLY A 113 -9.26 -18.09 -11.18
C GLY A 113 -9.09 -17.12 -12.38
N GLY A 114 -7.96 -16.42 -12.50
CA GLY A 114 -7.76 -15.41 -13.54
C GLY A 114 -8.43 -14.05 -13.24
N GLY A 115 -8.93 -13.83 -12.03
CA GLY A 115 -9.35 -12.56 -11.44
C GLY A 115 -8.60 -12.29 -10.11
N ALA A 116 -9.10 -11.35 -9.31
CA ALA A 116 -8.53 -11.04 -8.00
C ALA A 116 -9.60 -10.54 -7.02
N GLU A 117 -9.53 -11.00 -5.78
CA GLU A 117 -10.20 -10.38 -4.64
C GLU A 117 -9.32 -9.24 -4.13
N ILE A 118 -9.91 -8.06 -3.98
CA ILE A 118 -9.24 -6.82 -3.59
C ILE A 118 -9.95 -6.28 -2.36
N GLU A 119 -9.18 -6.00 -1.32
CA GLU A 119 -9.63 -5.35 -0.10
C GLU A 119 -8.93 -3.99 0.01
N LEU A 120 -9.71 -2.91 0.01
CA LEU A 120 -9.21 -1.62 0.43
C LEU A 120 -9.20 -1.59 1.96
N ARG A 121 -8.01 -1.39 2.51
CA ARG A 121 -7.78 -1.28 3.95
C ARG A 121 -7.66 0.18 4.32
N PHE A 122 -8.13 0.51 5.52
CA PHE A 122 -8.08 1.86 6.04
C PHE A 122 -7.39 1.86 7.39
N MET A 123 -6.69 2.95 7.70
CA MET A 123 -5.95 3.11 8.95
C MET A 123 -6.84 3.78 10.00
N ASP A 124 -6.79 3.27 11.22
CA ASP A 124 -7.28 3.94 12.41
C ASP A 124 -6.26 5.00 12.85
N ARG A 125 -6.64 6.27 12.75
CA ARG A 125 -5.77 7.40 13.08
C ARG A 125 -5.47 7.53 14.57
N SER A 126 -6.30 6.96 15.44
CA SER A 126 -6.12 7.06 16.89
C SER A 126 -4.94 6.23 17.40
N ASN A 127 -4.61 5.14 16.70
CA ASN A 127 -3.59 4.18 17.13
C ASN A 127 -2.60 3.77 16.01
N GLY A 128 -2.80 4.25 14.78
CA GLY A 128 -1.91 3.98 13.64
C GLY A 128 -1.96 2.55 13.13
N THR A 129 -3.02 1.78 13.44
CA THR A 129 -3.19 0.40 12.99
C THR A 129 -4.21 0.31 11.84
N VAL A 130 -4.27 -0.84 11.16
CA VAL A 130 -5.32 -1.10 10.18
C VAL A 130 -6.65 -1.26 10.92
N ALA A 131 -7.62 -0.41 10.58
CA ALA A 131 -8.96 -0.48 11.11
C ALA A 131 -9.63 -1.80 10.67
N GLY A 132 -10.26 -2.51 11.62
CA GLY A 132 -11.01 -3.73 11.30
C GLY A 132 -12.29 -3.46 10.49
N LEU A 133 -12.83 -2.25 10.59
CA LEU A 133 -13.96 -1.72 9.81
C LEU A 133 -13.78 -0.21 9.65
N PRO A 134 -14.33 0.40 8.59
CA PRO A 134 -15.04 -0.22 7.46
C PRO A 134 -14.10 -0.98 6.52
N ARG A 135 -14.63 -1.89 5.69
CA ARG A 135 -13.87 -2.63 4.68
C ARG A 135 -14.57 -2.47 3.33
N VAL A 136 -13.82 -2.15 2.29
CA VAL A 136 -14.34 -2.17 0.91
C VAL A 136 -13.69 -3.36 0.22
N MET A 137 -14.46 -4.44 0.07
CA MET A 137 -14.00 -5.67 -0.55
C MET A 137 -14.74 -5.91 -1.85
N PHE A 138 -14.02 -6.31 -2.88
CA PHE A 138 -14.62 -6.65 -4.17
C PHE A 138 -13.78 -7.66 -4.93
N THR A 139 -14.42 -8.43 -5.78
CA THR A 139 -13.78 -9.33 -6.74
C THR A 139 -13.77 -8.67 -8.11
N LEU A 140 -12.58 -8.53 -8.69
CA LEU A 140 -12.39 -8.21 -10.10
C LEU A 140 -12.30 -9.52 -10.89
N HIS A 141 -13.36 -9.81 -11.64
CA HIS A 141 -13.50 -11.04 -12.41
C HIS A 141 -12.58 -11.07 -13.64
N SER A 142 -12.44 -12.25 -14.23
CA SER A 142 -11.54 -12.48 -15.35
C SER A 142 -11.90 -11.66 -16.61
N ASP A 143 -13.20 -11.41 -16.81
CA ASP A 143 -13.79 -10.62 -17.90
C ASP A 143 -13.67 -9.09 -17.67
N GLY A 144 -13.32 -8.67 -16.46
CA GLY A 144 -13.20 -7.27 -16.05
C GLY A 144 -14.46 -6.68 -15.42
N THR A 145 -15.45 -7.51 -15.10
CA THR A 145 -16.58 -7.12 -14.24
C THR A 145 -16.18 -7.13 -12.76
N LEU A 146 -16.95 -6.44 -11.92
CA LEU A 146 -16.68 -6.30 -10.49
C LEU A 146 -17.90 -6.73 -9.68
N GLU A 147 -17.64 -7.42 -8.58
CA GLU A 147 -18.65 -7.84 -7.60
C GLU A 147 -18.21 -7.39 -6.20
N PHE A 148 -19.06 -6.65 -5.48
CA PHE A 148 -18.78 -6.26 -4.10
C PHE A 148 -19.07 -7.41 -3.14
N ARG A 149 -18.27 -7.49 -2.08
CA ARG A 149 -18.37 -8.49 -1.02
C ARG A 149 -18.80 -7.75 0.24
N ASP A 150 -20.11 -7.69 0.44
CA ASP A 150 -20.78 -6.94 1.52
C ASP A 150 -20.48 -7.52 2.91
#